data_AF-A0AAW4VL62-F1
#
_entry.id   AF-A0AAW4VL62-F1
#
_cell.length_a   1.000
_cell.length_b   1.000
_cell.length_c   1.000
_cell.angle_alpha   90.00
_cell.angle_beta   90.00
_cell.angle_gamma   90.00
#
_symmetry.space_group_name_H-M   'P 1'
#
loop_
_entity.id
_entity.type
_entity.pdbx_description
1 polymer ?
#
loop_
_entity_poly.entity_id
_entity_poly.type
_entity_poly.pdbx_seq_one_letter_code
_entity_poly.pdbx_strand_id
1 'polypeptide(L)'
;IKSKLSREEYIRRCFSKSLIKEPPNLDYFRLKNEFNYIGNNLNQIAKSLNTYEQVDIHFIEITVNELRNMIKNLEQEVRGV
;
A
#
# COMPACT_ATOMS: atom_id res chain seq x y z
N ILE A 1 16.45 -14.86 -10.66
CA ILE A 1 15.63 -14.44 -11.82
C ILE A 1 14.80 -13.25 -11.37
N LYS A 2 14.98 -12.09 -12.01
CA LYS A 2 14.30 -10.83 -11.66
C LYS A 2 12.77 -10.98 -11.58
N SER A 3 12.18 -11.79 -12.45
CA SER A 3 10.72 -12.00 -12.54
C SER A 3 10.05 -12.74 -11.36
N LYS A 4 10.79 -13.28 -10.38
CA LYS A 4 10.27 -14.15 -9.30
C LYS A 4 9.45 -15.38 -9.79
N LEU A 5 9.56 -15.77 -11.06
CA LEU A 5 8.94 -16.98 -11.59
C LEU A 5 9.82 -18.21 -11.32
N SER A 6 9.21 -19.39 -11.20
CA SER A 6 9.95 -20.65 -11.27
C SER A 6 10.60 -20.79 -12.67
N ARG A 7 11.65 -21.61 -12.77
CA ARG A 7 12.35 -21.84 -14.04
C ARG A 7 11.40 -22.35 -15.13
N GLU A 8 10.54 -23.30 -14.77
CA GLU A 8 9.55 -23.89 -15.67
C GLU A 8 8.53 -22.85 -16.14
N GLU A 9 7.99 -22.05 -15.21
CA GLU A 9 7.00 -21.03 -15.53
C GLU A 9 7.59 -19.92 -16.41
N TYR A 10 8.85 -19.54 -16.15
CA TYR A 10 9.57 -18.58 -16.98
C TYR A 10 9.69 -19.09 -18.43
N ILE A 11 10.15 -20.33 -18.61
CA ILE A 11 10.32 -20.95 -19.92
C ILE A 11 8.98 -21.06 -20.65
N ARG A 12 7.91 -21.50 -19.97
CA ARG A 12 6.55 -21.59 -20.51
C ARG A 12 6.07 -20.24 -21.04
N ARG A 13 6.24 -19.17 -20.26
CA ARG A 13 5.84 -17.80 -20.67
C ARG A 13 6.65 -17.27 -21.85
N CYS A 14 7.94 -17.60 -21.94
CA CYS A 14 8.76 -17.26 -23.11
C CYS A 14 8.19 -17.88 -24.39
N PHE A 15 7.82 -19.17 -24.36
CA PHE A 15 7.23 -19.85 -25.51
C PHE A 15 5.82 -19.31 -25.86
N SER A 16 5.02 -19.00 -24.84
CA SER A 16 3.68 -18.42 -25.02
C SER A 16 3.68 -16.93 -25.40
N LYS A 17 4.84 -16.31 -25.66
CA LYS A 17 5.01 -14.86 -25.95
C LYS A 17 4.30 -13.96 -24.93
N SER A 18 4.17 -14.42 -23.70
CA SER A 18 3.51 -13.69 -22.63
C SER A 18 4.47 -12.68 -22.02
N LEU A 19 3.98 -11.47 -21.70
CA LEU A 19 4.80 -10.44 -21.08
C LEU A 19 5.26 -10.89 -19.68
N ILE A 20 6.57 -11.05 -19.50
CA ILE A 20 7.19 -11.35 -18.20
C ILE A 20 7.48 -10.02 -17.51
N LYS A 21 6.59 -9.63 -16.59
CA LYS A 21 6.79 -8.42 -15.78
C LYS A 21 7.65 -8.74 -14.55
N GLU A 22 8.65 -7.92 -14.32
CA GLU A 22 9.37 -7.93 -13.05
C GLU A 22 8.42 -7.44 -11.94
N PRO A 23 8.36 -8.11 -10.78
CA PRO A 23 7.61 -7.61 -9.65
C PRO A 23 8.14 -6.23 -9.24
N PRO A 24 7.27 -5.34 -8.73
CA PRO A 24 7.69 -4.03 -8.22
C PRO A 24 8.80 -4.16 -7.17
N ASN A 25 9.55 -3.08 -6.97
CA ASN A 25 10.59 -3.01 -5.93
C ASN A 25 9.98 -3.23 -4.53
N LEU A 26 10.85 -3.52 -3.55
CA LEU A 26 10.42 -3.73 -2.17
C LEU A 26 9.71 -2.48 -1.61
N ASP A 27 10.13 -1.29 -2.02
CA ASP A 27 9.57 -0.02 -1.55
C ASP A 27 8.12 0.17 -1.98
N TYR A 28 7.73 -0.29 -3.18
CA TYR A 28 6.32 -0.34 -3.58
C TYR A 28 5.46 -1.15 -2.61
N PHE A 29 5.94 -2.30 -2.17
CA PHE A 29 5.18 -3.15 -1.24
C PHE A 29 5.11 -2.53 0.16
N ARG A 30 6.18 -1.87 0.62
CA ARG A 30 6.18 -1.13 1.89
C ARG A 30 5.14 -0.02 1.85
N LEU A 31 5.20 0.81 0.81
CA LEU A 31 4.26 1.89 0.60
C LEU A 31 2.82 1.40 0.56
N LYS A 32 2.55 0.35 -0.24
CA LYS A 32 1.22 -0.25 -0.33
C LYS A 32 0.70 -0.72 1.04
N ASN A 33 1.56 -1.30 1.86
CA ASN A 33 1.18 -1.78 3.19
C ASN A 33 0.86 -0.62 4.15
N GLU A 34 1.63 0.47 4.09
CA GLU A 34 1.35 1.69 4.85
C GLU A 34 -0.01 2.29 4.47
N PHE A 35 -0.30 2.42 3.17
CA PHE A 35 -1.61 2.85 2.69
C PHE A 35 -2.75 1.97 3.20
N ASN A 36 -2.58 0.64 3.14
CA ASN A 36 -3.59 -0.30 3.61
C ASN A 36 -3.83 -0.17 5.12
N TYR A 37 -2.77 0.03 5.91
CA TYR A 37 -2.86 0.21 7.35
C TYR A 37 -3.71 1.44 7.70
N ILE A 38 -3.38 2.59 7.11
CA ILE A 38 -4.11 3.84 7.35
C ILE A 38 -5.54 3.74 6.83
N GLY A 39 -5.75 3.15 5.64
CA GLY A 39 -7.07 2.92 5.06
C GLY A 39 -7.96 2.04 5.94
N ASN A 40 -7.41 1.00 6.57
CA ASN A 40 -8.13 0.16 7.52
C ASN A 40 -8.56 0.93 8.78
N ASN A 41 -7.70 1.81 9.30
CA ASN A 41 -8.03 2.66 10.45
C ASN A 41 -9.16 3.65 10.09
N LEU A 42 -9.08 4.29 8.92
CA LEU A 42 -10.15 5.17 8.43
C LEU A 42 -11.46 4.42 8.22
N ASN A 43 -11.41 3.19 7.71
CA ASN A 43 -12.61 2.38 7.53
C ASN A 43 -13.25 1.97 8.88
N GLN A 44 -12.45 1.72 9.90
CA GLN A 44 -12.94 1.49 11.27
C GLN A 44 -13.64 2.74 11.83
N ILE A 45 -13.00 3.92 11.71
CA ILE A 45 -13.61 5.20 12.13
C ILE A 45 -14.95 5.41 11.42
N ALA A 46 -14.98 5.27 10.08
CA ALA A 46 -16.18 5.45 9.30
C ALA A 46 -17.28 4.46 9.72
N LYS A 47 -16.93 3.20 9.96
CA LYS A 47 -17.89 2.18 10.41
C LYS A 47 -18.50 2.54 11.77
N SER A 48 -17.68 2.90 12.75
CA SER A 48 -18.17 3.26 14.09
C SER A 48 -19.01 4.55 14.08
N LEU A 49 -18.61 5.56 13.30
CA LEU A 49 -19.44 6.76 13.12
C LEU A 49 -20.80 6.44 12.46
N ASN A 50 -20.81 5.53 11.47
CA ASN A 50 -22.04 5.10 10.81
C ASN A 50 -22.96 4.26 11.72
N THR A 51 -22.42 3.60 12.74
CA THR A 51 -23.20 2.85 13.74
C THR A 51 -23.59 3.69 14.96
N TYR A 52 -23.33 5.01 14.94
CA TYR A 52 -23.53 5.93 16.08
C TYR A 52 -22.76 5.52 17.34
N GLU A 53 -21.68 4.76 17.18
CA GLU A 53 -20.75 4.44 18.27
C GLU A 53 -19.87 5.66 18.58
N GLN A 54 -19.50 5.79 19.86
CA GLN A 54 -18.47 6.75 20.24
C GLN A 54 -17.13 6.30 19.67
N VAL A 55 -16.47 7.18 18.92
CA VAL A 55 -15.10 6.98 18.45
C VAL A 55 -14.18 7.82 19.32
N ASP A 56 -13.09 7.22 19.77
CA ASP A 56 -12.04 7.93 20.48
C ASP A 56 -11.45 9.04 19.58
N ILE A 57 -11.56 10.29 20.04
CA ILE A 57 -11.03 11.46 19.33
C ILE A 57 -9.52 11.31 19.12
N HIS A 58 -8.81 10.74 20.08
CA HIS A 58 -7.36 10.54 19.97
C HIS A 58 -7.01 9.57 18.84
N PHE A 59 -7.81 8.51 18.67
CA PHE A 59 -7.64 7.56 17.56
C PHE A 59 -7.87 8.23 16.19
N ILE A 60 -8.86 9.12 16.09
CA ILE A 60 -9.09 9.93 14.88
C ILE A 60 -7.89 10.83 14.59
N GLU A 61 -7.43 11.58 15.60
CA GLU A 61 -6.29 12.50 15.47
C GLU A 61 -5.01 11.79 15.04
N ILE A 62 -4.70 10.64 15.66
CA ILE A 62 -3.54 9.81 15.27
C ILE A 62 -3.67 9.37 13.82
N THR A 63 -4.80 8.76 13.45
CA THR A 63 -5.00 8.23 12.09
C THR A 63 -4.87 9.33 11.03
N VAL A 64 -5.41 10.52 11.30
CA VAL A 64 -5.29 11.67 10.40
C VAL A 64 -3.85 12.19 10.32
N ASN A 65 -3.12 12.22 11.43
CA ASN A 65 -1.72 12.64 11.44
C ASN A 65 -0.81 11.62 10.73
N GLU A 66 -1.04 10.33 10.90
CA GLU A 66 -0.36 9.27 10.14
C GLU A 66 -0.59 9.43 8.63
N LEU A 67 -1.83 9.69 8.22
CA LEU A 67 -2.16 9.96 6.82
C LEU A 67 -1.39 11.17 6.27
N ARG A 68 -1.38 12.28 7.01
CA ARG A 68 -0.65 13.50 6.61
C ARG A 68 0.85 13.25 6.48
N ASN A 69 1.44 12.53 7.43
CA ASN A 69 2.86 12.19 7.40
C ASN A 69 3.19 11.29 6.21
N MET A 70 2.37 10.28 5.93
CA MET A 70 2.55 9.40 4.77
C MET A 70 2.48 10.20 3.46
N ILE A 71 1.49 11.10 3.31
CA ILE A 71 1.39 11.98 2.13
C ILE A 71 2.63 12.86 1.99
N LYS A 72 3.10 13.47 3.09
CA LYS A 72 4.30 14.31 3.08
C LYS A 72 5.55 13.53 2.66
N ASN A 73 5.75 12.34 3.22
CA ASN A 73 6.89 11.48 2.88
C ASN A 73 6.84 11.07 1.40
N LEU A 74 5.65 10.73 0.90
CA LEU A 74 5.44 10.42 -0.52
C LEU A 74 5.75 11.59 -1.44
N GLU A 75 5.33 12.80 -1.09
CA GLU A 75 5.64 13.99 -1.88
C GLU A 75 7.15 14.24 -1.94
N GLN A 76 7.88 14.01 -0.84
CA GLN A 76 9.34 14.10 -0.82
C GLN A 76 10.00 13.04 -1.70
N GLU A 77 9.58 11.77 -1.58
CA GLU A 77 10.15 10.67 -2.38
C GLU A 77 9.88 10.84 -3.88
N VAL A 78 8.69 11.31 -4.27
CA VAL A 78 8.31 11.48 -5.68
C VAL A 78 8.94 12.73 -6.29
N ARG A 79 9.06 13.84 -5.54
CA ARG A 79 9.59 15.10 -6.06
C ARG A 79 11.10 15.27 -5.86
N GLY A 80 11.74 14.43 -5.04
CA GLY A 80 13.18 14.46 -4.81
C GLY A 80 13.70 15.72 -4.10
N VAL A 81 12.84 16.37 -3.29
CA VAL A 81 13.17 17.55 -2.47
C VAL A 81 13.31 17.20 -1.00
#